data_AF-A0A2E7TJL5-F1
#
_entry.id   AF-A0A2E7TJL5-F1
#
_cell.length_a   1.000
_cell.length_b   1.000
_cell.length_c   1.000
_cell.angle_alpha   90.00
_cell.angle_beta   90.00
_cell.angle_gamma   90.00
#
_symmetry.space_group_name_H-M   'P 1'
#
loop_
_entity.id
_entity.type
_entity.pdbx_description
1 polymer ?
#
loop_
_entity_poly.entity_id
_entity_poly.type
_entity_poly.pdbx_seq_one_letter_code
_entity_poly.pdbx_strand_id
1 'polypeptide(L)'
;MTTKNDMLRELFLANGLVKGEDTHELKFGGRGLTIITRNGIEKIQYHNDIRVTYHVEKMEPDFVVIRAVATKGDVTVETFGESSPKNTKQTYPVAMAEKRALSRAVLKITGFYKFGVFGEDESDDFKRKAKEAA
;
A
#
# COMPACT_ATOMS: atom_id res chain seq x y z
N MET A 1 -23.18 -9.65 14.74
CA MET A 1 -21.98 -8.81 14.75
C MET A 1 -21.19 -9.12 13.49
N THR A 2 -20.93 -8.14 12.65
CA THR A 2 -20.10 -8.32 11.45
C THR A 2 -18.65 -8.58 11.87
N THR A 3 -18.03 -9.64 11.35
CA THR A 3 -16.64 -9.96 11.71
C THR A 3 -15.64 -9.12 10.91
N LYS A 4 -14.38 -9.10 11.35
CA LYS A 4 -13.27 -8.50 10.58
C LYS A 4 -13.22 -9.04 9.14
N ASN A 5 -13.44 -10.34 8.97
CA ASN A 5 -13.35 -11.00 7.67
C ASN A 5 -14.51 -10.62 6.75
N ASP A 6 -15.71 -10.40 7.31
CA ASP A 6 -16.87 -9.94 6.55
C ASP A 6 -16.66 -8.53 6.02
N MET A 7 -16.21 -7.60 6.88
CA MET A 7 -15.90 -6.22 6.48
C MET A 7 -14.79 -6.17 5.41
N LEU A 8 -13.77 -7.03 5.54
CA LEU A 8 -12.71 -7.11 4.55
C LEU A 8 -13.22 -7.65 3.21
N ARG A 9 -14.10 -8.66 3.24
CA ARG A 9 -14.73 -9.20 2.04
C ARG A 9 -15.59 -8.16 1.33
N GLU A 10 -16.36 -7.37 2.08
CA GLU A 10 -17.14 -6.26 1.53
C GLU A 10 -16.26 -5.23 0.84
N LEU A 11 -15.13 -4.84 1.46
CA LEU A 11 -14.16 -3.95 0.83
C LEU A 11 -13.60 -4.52 -0.47
N PHE A 12 -13.29 -5.82 -0.51
CA PHE A 12 -12.77 -6.46 -1.72
C PHE A 12 -13.78 -6.41 -2.86
N LEU A 13 -15.04 -6.74 -2.57
CA LEU A 13 -16.12 -6.74 -3.56
C LEU A 13 -16.44 -5.32 -4.04
N ALA A 14 -16.51 -4.34 -3.13
CA ALA A 14 -16.78 -2.95 -3.46
C ALA A 14 -15.71 -2.34 -4.38
N ASN A 15 -14.49 -2.87 -4.33
CA ASN A 15 -13.35 -2.41 -5.15
C ASN A 15 -13.07 -3.31 -6.37
N GLY A 16 -13.92 -4.31 -6.65
CA GLY A 16 -13.73 -5.21 -7.79
C GLY A 16 -12.43 -6.01 -7.74
N LEU A 17 -11.90 -6.28 -6.54
CA LEU A 17 -10.64 -7.00 -6.36
C LEU A 17 -10.81 -8.50 -6.58
N VAL A 18 -9.95 -9.07 -7.42
CA VAL A 18 -9.90 -10.49 -7.75
C VAL A 18 -8.74 -11.15 -7.02
N LYS A 19 -9.04 -12.15 -6.18
CA LYS A 19 -8.03 -12.92 -5.45
C LYS A 19 -7.12 -13.67 -6.43
N GLY A 20 -5.81 -13.53 -6.27
CA GLY A 20 -4.80 -14.15 -7.15
C GLY A 20 -4.37 -13.26 -8.32
N GLU A 21 -5.15 -12.23 -8.66
CA GLU A 21 -4.79 -11.21 -9.66
C GLU A 21 -4.39 -9.90 -8.99
N ASP A 22 -5.29 -9.36 -8.16
CA ASP A 22 -5.10 -8.09 -7.47
C ASP A 22 -4.49 -8.26 -6.07
N THR A 23 -4.40 -9.50 -5.57
CA THR A 23 -3.92 -9.79 -4.22
C THR A 23 -3.08 -11.06 -4.14
N HIS A 24 -2.08 -11.07 -3.27
CA HIS A 24 -1.34 -12.25 -2.85
C HIS A 24 -1.22 -12.33 -1.33
N GLU A 25 -0.78 -13.48 -0.82
CA GLU A 25 -0.64 -13.71 0.62
C GLU A 25 0.83 -13.88 0.98
N LEU A 26 1.33 -13.07 1.93
CA LEU A 26 2.64 -13.26 2.54
C LEU A 26 2.48 -14.07 3.82
N LYS A 27 3.11 -15.24 3.90
CA LYS A 27 3.05 -16.09 5.10
C LYS A 27 4.16 -15.69 6.08
N PHE A 28 3.78 -15.52 7.35
CA PHE A 28 4.66 -15.33 8.50
C PHE A 28 4.36 -16.41 9.52
N GLY A 29 5.12 -17.50 9.48
CA GLY A 29 4.83 -18.69 10.28
C GLY A 29 3.39 -19.18 10.05
N GLY A 30 2.59 -19.26 11.11
CA GLY A 30 1.19 -19.69 11.05
C GLY A 30 0.16 -18.62 10.65
N ARG A 31 0.57 -17.38 10.31
CA ARG A 31 -0.34 -16.29 9.94
C ARG A 31 -0.09 -15.78 8.52
N GLY A 32 -1.16 -15.55 7.78
CA GLY A 32 -1.14 -14.93 6.45
C GLY A 32 -1.45 -13.44 6.50
N LEU A 33 -0.64 -12.62 5.83
CA LEU A 33 -0.91 -11.22 5.58
C LEU A 33 -1.37 -11.05 4.13
N THR A 34 -2.53 -10.41 3.94
CA THR A 34 -3.03 -10.11 2.61
C THR A 34 -2.35 -8.87 2.05
N ILE A 35 -1.78 -9.01 0.87
CA ILE A 35 -1.05 -7.97 0.14
C ILE A 35 -1.81 -7.64 -1.14
N ILE A 36 -2.04 -6.34 -1.39
CA ILE A 36 -2.63 -5.84 -2.63
C ILE A 36 -1.50 -5.54 -3.63
N THR A 37 -1.65 -6.01 -4.86
CA THR A 37 -0.70 -5.73 -5.94
C THR A 37 -0.82 -4.29 -6.41
N ARG A 38 0.15 -3.79 -7.18
CA ARG A 38 0.12 -2.45 -7.78
C ARG A 38 -1.15 -2.24 -8.59
N ASN A 39 -1.51 -3.21 -9.43
CA ASN A 39 -2.75 -3.18 -10.21
C ASN A 39 -3.99 -3.11 -9.31
N GLY A 40 -4.00 -3.87 -8.20
CA GLY A 40 -5.06 -3.79 -7.21
C GLY A 40 -5.18 -2.40 -6.57
N ILE A 41 -4.06 -1.73 -6.28
CA ILE A 41 -4.06 -0.35 -5.76
C ILE A 41 -4.67 0.62 -6.78
N GLU A 42 -4.27 0.54 -8.05
CA GLU A 42 -4.85 1.37 -9.12
C GLU A 42 -6.36 1.15 -9.24
N LYS A 43 -6.79 -0.10 -9.17
CA LYS A 43 -8.21 -0.47 -9.23
C LYS A 43 -8.98 0.14 -8.05
N ILE A 44 -8.47 0.03 -6.82
CA ILE A 44 -9.07 0.66 -5.64
C ILE A 44 -9.14 2.19 -5.83
N GLN A 45 -8.06 2.80 -6.31
CA GLN A 45 -8.02 4.24 -6.54
C GLN A 45 -9.12 4.69 -7.50
N TYR A 46 -9.22 4.01 -8.65
CA TYR A 46 -10.20 4.30 -9.69
C TYR A 46 -11.64 4.12 -9.21
N HIS A 47 -11.95 2.99 -8.54
CA HIS A 47 -13.30 2.69 -8.06
C HIS A 47 -13.82 3.65 -6.96
N ASN A 48 -12.93 4.41 -6.32
CA ASN A 48 -13.29 5.32 -5.23
C ASN A 48 -13.14 6.79 -5.61
N ASP A 49 -12.86 7.11 -6.88
CA ASP A 49 -12.62 8.48 -7.35
C ASP A 49 -11.54 9.21 -6.53
N ILE A 50 -10.49 8.49 -6.13
CA ILE A 50 -9.43 9.04 -5.29
C ILE A 50 -8.46 9.85 -6.15
N ARG A 51 -8.31 11.13 -5.79
CA ARG A 51 -7.29 12.02 -6.36
C ARG A 51 -6.08 12.03 -5.45
N VAL A 52 -4.88 11.88 -6.03
CA VAL A 52 -3.61 11.93 -5.30
C VAL A 52 -2.74 13.03 -5.88
N THR A 53 -2.24 13.91 -5.01
CA THR A 53 -1.24 14.92 -5.35
C THR A 53 0.07 14.60 -4.63
N TYR A 54 1.19 14.76 -5.31
CA TYR A 54 2.51 14.46 -4.77
C TYR A 54 3.31 15.73 -4.51
N HIS A 55 4.10 15.68 -3.45
CA HIS A 55 5.09 16.70 -3.12
C HIS A 55 6.43 16.01 -2.84
N VAL A 56 7.49 16.55 -3.44
CA VAL A 56 8.85 16.09 -3.17
C VAL A 56 9.32 16.78 -1.89
N GLU A 57 9.49 16.01 -0.82
CA GLU A 57 9.98 16.51 0.47
C GLU A 57 11.50 16.39 0.58
N LYS A 58 12.07 15.36 -0.05
CA LYS A 58 13.51 15.13 -0.11
C LYS A 58 13.89 14.39 -1.39
N MET A 59 14.94 14.85 -2.05
CA MET A 59 15.48 14.21 -3.25
C MET A 59 17.01 14.24 -3.21
N GLU A 60 17.60 13.13 -2.78
CA GLU A 60 19.05 12.90 -2.72
C GLU A 60 19.39 11.61 -3.47
N PRO A 61 20.66 11.39 -3.86
CA PRO A 61 21.06 10.21 -4.62
C PRO A 61 20.68 8.86 -3.97
N ASP A 62 20.69 8.79 -2.64
CA ASP A 62 20.44 7.58 -1.86
C ASP A 62 19.23 7.71 -0.91
N PHE A 63 18.53 8.84 -0.92
CA PHE A 63 17.36 9.04 -0.08
C PHE A 63 16.32 9.94 -0.74
N VAL A 64 15.14 9.38 -1.00
CA VAL A 64 14.00 10.09 -1.59
C VAL A 64 12.79 9.94 -0.69
N VAL A 65 12.09 11.05 -0.47
CA VAL A 65 10.83 11.11 0.27
C VAL A 65 9.80 11.88 -0.55
N ILE A 66 8.68 11.22 -0.83
CA ILE A 66 7.53 11.80 -1.53
C ILE A 66 6.33 11.76 -0.59
N ARG A 67 5.74 12.92 -0.36
CA ARG A 67 4.47 13.06 0.37
C ARG A 67 3.31 12.95 -0.61
N ALA A 68 2.32 12.15 -0.26
CA ALA A 68 1.10 11.98 -1.03
C ALA A 68 -0.09 12.50 -0.23
N VAL A 69 -0.87 13.39 -0.85
CA VAL A 69 -2.14 13.89 -0.34
C VAL A 69 -3.25 13.28 -1.16
N ALA A 70 -4.05 12.41 -0.55
CA ALA A 70 -5.19 11.74 -1.19
C ALA A 70 -6.51 12.38 -0.75
N THR A 71 -7.40 12.61 -1.70
CA THR A 71 -8.74 13.17 -1.47
C THR A 71 -9.81 12.25 -2.03
N LYS A 72 -10.88 12.00 -1.26
CA LYS A 72 -12.07 11.23 -1.64
C LYS A 72 -13.30 11.93 -1.05
N GLY A 73 -14.11 12.56 -1.89
CA GLY A 73 -15.18 13.45 -1.42
C GLY A 73 -14.60 14.52 -0.48
N ASP A 74 -15.15 14.63 0.72
CA ASP A 74 -14.70 15.58 1.75
C ASP A 74 -13.56 15.06 2.64
N VAL A 75 -13.14 13.80 2.44
CA VAL A 75 -12.07 13.19 3.24
C VAL A 75 -10.73 13.43 2.55
N THR A 76 -9.78 13.97 3.33
CA THR A 76 -8.38 14.11 2.90
C THR A 76 -7.47 13.38 3.87
N VAL A 77 -6.49 12.64 3.35
CA VAL A 77 -5.43 12.04 4.15
C VAL A 77 -4.08 12.32 3.54
N GLU A 78 -3.06 12.34 4.39
CA GLU A 78 -1.67 12.48 4.00
C GLU A 78 -0.85 11.29 4.46
N THR A 79 0.18 10.95 3.68
CA THR A 79 1.19 9.96 4.01
C THR A 79 2.48 10.24 3.25
N PHE A 80 3.50 9.44 3.54
CA PHE A 80 4.79 9.49 2.87
C PHE A 80 5.11 8.14 2.24
N GLY A 81 5.90 8.17 1.17
CA GLY A 81 6.66 7.04 0.69
C GLY A 81 8.13 7.43 0.64
N GLU A 82 8.97 6.55 1.14
CA GLU A 82 10.41 6.76 1.22
C GLU A 82 11.16 5.60 0.58
N SER A 83 12.29 5.94 -0.04
CA SER A 83 13.19 4.96 -0.63
C SER A 83 14.63 5.30 -0.27
N SER A 84 15.34 4.30 0.23
CA SER A 84 16.78 4.31 0.46
C SER A 84 17.36 2.90 0.26
N PRO A 85 18.69 2.76 0.10
CA PRO A 85 19.34 1.45 0.07
C PRO A 85 19.05 0.57 1.30
N LYS A 86 18.59 1.14 2.43
CA LYS A 86 18.27 0.39 3.66
C LYS A 86 16.92 -0.31 3.62
N ASN A 87 15.99 0.12 2.77
CA ASN A 87 14.60 -0.37 2.75
C ASN A 87 14.08 -0.72 1.35
N THR A 88 14.86 -0.46 0.31
CA THR A 88 14.50 -0.65 -1.09
C THR A 88 15.71 -1.27 -1.81
N LYS A 89 15.49 -2.31 -2.62
CA LYS A 89 16.56 -2.96 -3.40
C LYS A 89 16.65 -2.44 -4.83
N GLN A 90 15.57 -1.83 -5.30
CA GLN A 90 15.41 -1.32 -6.65
C GLN A 90 16.29 -0.08 -6.85
N THR A 91 16.84 0.06 -8.05
CA THR A 91 17.78 1.13 -8.43
C THR A 91 17.10 2.42 -8.89
N TYR A 92 15.78 2.52 -8.70
CA TYR A 92 14.94 3.66 -9.09
C TYR A 92 14.22 4.25 -7.87
N PRO A 93 14.95 4.94 -6.96
CA PRO A 93 14.42 5.34 -5.65
C PRO A 93 13.24 6.31 -5.72
N VAL A 94 13.22 7.19 -6.72
CA VAL A 94 12.11 8.15 -6.92
C VAL A 94 10.80 7.42 -7.21
N ALA A 95 10.80 6.51 -8.19
CA ALA A 95 9.61 5.72 -8.53
C ALA A 95 9.18 4.82 -7.35
N MET A 96 10.13 4.29 -6.57
CA MET A 96 9.78 3.50 -5.39
C MET A 96 9.13 4.33 -4.29
N ALA A 97 9.66 5.52 -4.00
CA ALA A 97 9.06 6.44 -3.04
C ALA A 97 7.64 6.83 -3.47
N GLU A 98 7.44 7.14 -4.76
CA GLU A 98 6.14 7.53 -5.31
C GLU A 98 5.11 6.40 -5.20
N LYS A 99 5.47 5.20 -5.66
CA LYS A 99 4.60 4.01 -5.59
C LYS A 99 4.22 3.66 -4.15
N ARG A 100 5.16 3.78 -3.20
CA ARG A 100 4.91 3.57 -1.76
C ARG A 100 3.95 4.62 -1.21
N ALA A 101 4.17 5.90 -1.55
CA ALA A 101 3.31 6.99 -1.12
C ALA A 101 1.87 6.78 -1.64
N LEU A 102 1.74 6.37 -2.90
CA LEU A 102 0.46 6.06 -3.53
C LEU A 102 -0.27 4.91 -2.85
N SER A 103 0.40 3.75 -2.71
CA SER A 103 -0.15 2.57 -2.02
C SER A 103 -0.67 2.94 -0.63
N ARG A 104 0.15 3.64 0.15
CA ARG A 104 -0.20 4.04 1.50
C ARG A 104 -1.39 4.98 1.54
N ALA A 105 -1.47 5.94 0.62
CA ALA A 105 -2.53 6.92 0.60
C ALA A 105 -3.88 6.27 0.25
N VAL A 106 -3.89 5.42 -0.78
CA VAL A 106 -5.06 4.68 -1.25
C VAL A 106 -5.57 3.73 -0.16
N LEU A 107 -4.71 2.90 0.44
CA LEU A 107 -5.12 1.95 1.48
C LEU A 107 -5.57 2.64 2.77
N LYS A 108 -4.97 3.80 3.11
CA LYS A 108 -5.36 4.60 4.28
C LYS A 108 -6.73 5.23 4.10
N ILE A 109 -6.98 5.91 2.98
CA ILE A 109 -8.24 6.65 2.75
C ILE A 109 -9.44 5.71 2.57
N THR A 110 -9.21 4.49 2.08
CA THR A 110 -10.27 3.47 1.89
C THR A 110 -10.44 2.53 3.09
N GLY A 111 -9.58 2.63 4.11
CA GLY A 111 -9.73 1.90 5.36
C GLY A 111 -9.17 0.47 5.35
N PHE A 112 -8.50 0.01 4.29
CA PHE A 112 -7.85 -1.32 4.25
C PHE A 112 -6.86 -1.53 5.40
N TYR A 113 -6.15 -0.49 5.83
CA TYR A 113 -5.22 -0.57 6.96
C TYR A 113 -5.88 -0.96 8.28
N LYS A 114 -7.15 -0.64 8.50
CA LYS A 114 -7.90 -1.06 9.69
C LYS A 114 -7.96 -2.59 9.81
N PHE A 115 -7.79 -3.29 8.69
CA PHE A 115 -7.89 -4.73 8.61
C PHE A 115 -6.53 -5.43 8.41
N GLY A 116 -5.42 -4.69 8.43
CA GLY A 116 -4.07 -5.25 8.31
C GLY A 116 -3.70 -5.70 6.89
N VAL A 117 -4.26 -5.03 5.89
CA VAL A 117 -3.90 -5.21 4.47
C VAL A 117 -2.83 -4.21 4.09
N PHE A 118 -1.83 -4.63 3.33
CA PHE A 118 -0.73 -3.79 2.88
C PHE A 118 -0.56 -3.86 1.36
N GLY A 119 0.12 -2.89 0.76
CA GLY A 119 0.47 -2.94 -0.65
C GLY A 119 1.82 -3.62 -0.90
N GLU A 120 2.00 -4.17 -2.09
CA GLU A 120 3.23 -4.89 -2.44
C GLU A 120 4.47 -4.00 -2.49
N ASP A 121 4.32 -2.73 -2.86
CA ASP A 121 5.43 -1.77 -2.90
C ASP A 121 5.94 -1.41 -1.49
N GLU A 122 5.16 -1.71 -0.45
CA GLU A 122 5.55 -1.57 0.96
C GLU A 122 6.25 -2.83 1.51
N SER A 123 6.30 -3.91 0.71
CA SER A 123 6.57 -5.25 1.23
C SER A 123 8.01 -5.63 1.47
N ASP A 124 8.99 -4.85 1.02
CA ASP A 124 10.40 -5.19 1.21
C ASP A 124 10.78 -5.26 2.70
N ASP A 125 10.22 -4.36 3.53
CA ASP A 125 10.42 -4.40 4.98
C ASP A 125 9.73 -5.63 5.62
N PHE A 126 8.57 -6.03 5.11
CA PHE A 126 7.84 -7.20 5.59
C PHE A 126 8.56 -8.50 5.23
N LYS A 127 9.03 -8.63 3.99
CA LYS A 127 9.81 -9.80 3.52
C LYS A 127 11.11 -9.97 4.30
N ARG A 128 11.78 -8.86 4.68
CA ARG A 128 12.97 -8.92 5.54
C ARG A 128 12.64 -9.53 6.91
N LYS A 129 11.58 -9.05 7.57
CA LYS A 129 11.12 -9.60 8.85
C LYS A 129 10.67 -11.06 8.75
N ALA A 130 10.05 -11.46 7.63
CA ALA A 130 9.63 -12.84 7.41
C ALA A 130 10.83 -13.80 7.36
N LYS A 131 11.92 -13.37 6.72
CA LYS A 131 13.16 -14.12 6.62
C LYS A 131 13.92 -14.17 7.96
N GLU A 132 13.86 -13.11 8.75
CA GLU A 132 14.49 -13.07 10.09
C GLU A 132 13.75 -13.93 11.13
N ALA A 133 12.44 -14.16 10.94
CA ALA A 133 11.60 -14.94 11.85
C ALA A 133 11.46 -16.43 11.48
N ALA A 134 12.05 -16.84 10.34
CA ALA A 134 12.06 -18.22 9.84
C ALA A 134 13.43 -18.87 10.11
#